data_AF-A0A7Y5VBJ5-F1
#
_entry.id   AF-A0A7Y5VBJ5-F1
#
_cell.length_a   1.000
_cell.length_b   1.000
_cell.length_c   1.000
_cell.angle_alpha   90.00
_cell.angle_beta   90.00
_cell.angle_gamma   90.00
#
_symmetry.space_group_name_H-M   'P 1'
#
loop_
_entity.id
_entity.type
_entity.pdbx_description
1 polymer ?
#
loop_
_entity_poly.entity_id
_entity_poly.type
_entity_poly.pdbx_seq_one_letter_code
_entity_poly.pdbx_strand_id
1 'polypeptide(L)'
;MNRRDALKATTLTLGSLLLATNGVLAACDRAPARATNGVLDADEQDLAEEMADTLLPTTPSSPGAKAAGIAPFMNVLLTDCYPPEQQRLVRDGLRKFGDDVGRDFARKPRVEREAILRDLSSKAKAASPAPHWFAIFREVALRSYFTSEVGMTKALRYSLVPGKWVGCTPLKAGQPAWG
;
A
#
# COMPACT_ATOMS: atom_id res chain seq x y z
N MET A 1 -18.29 60.14 -6.25
CA MET A 1 -18.01 58.69 -6.36
C MET A 1 -18.64 58.14 -7.62
N ASN A 2 -17.84 57.85 -8.64
CA ASN A 2 -18.32 57.31 -9.90
C ASN A 2 -18.57 55.79 -9.77
N ARG A 3 -19.79 55.36 -10.08
CA ARG A 3 -20.21 53.94 -10.02
C ARG A 3 -19.30 52.99 -10.82
N ARG A 4 -18.63 53.52 -11.86
CA ARG A 4 -17.67 52.78 -12.68
C ARG A 4 -16.37 52.45 -11.96
N ASP A 5 -15.93 53.30 -11.03
CA ASP A 5 -14.68 53.08 -10.30
C ASP A 5 -14.88 52.07 -9.16
N ALA A 6 -16.08 52.07 -8.55
CA ALA A 6 -16.49 51.05 -7.59
C ALA A 6 -16.56 49.66 -8.25
N LEU A 7 -17.18 49.55 -9.43
CA LEU A 7 -17.27 48.28 -10.15
C LEU A 7 -15.89 47.74 -10.56
N LYS A 8 -14.97 48.62 -11.00
CA LYS A 8 -13.58 48.22 -11.32
C LYS A 8 -12.81 47.74 -10.09
N ALA A 9 -12.94 48.45 -8.96
CA ALA A 9 -12.28 48.08 -7.72
C ALA A 9 -12.80 46.73 -7.17
N THR A 10 -14.12 46.51 -7.17
CA THR A 10 -14.72 45.26 -6.68
C THR A 10 -14.35 44.06 -7.56
N THR A 11 -14.27 44.25 -8.88
CA THR A 11 -13.88 43.16 -9.82
C THR A 11 -12.41 42.78 -9.65
N LEU A 12 -11.52 43.74 -9.38
CA LEU A 12 -10.10 43.47 -9.12
C LEU A 12 -9.87 42.71 -7.80
N THR A 13 -10.64 43.00 -6.76
CA THR A 13 -10.47 42.37 -5.44
C THR A 13 -11.06 40.95 -5.36
N LEU A 14 -12.12 40.65 -6.12
CA LEU A 14 -12.69 39.30 -6.18
C LEU A 14 -11.94 38.39 -7.17
N GLY A 15 -11.43 38.93 -8.27
CA GLY A 15 -10.64 38.16 -9.24
C GLY A 15 -9.28 37.71 -8.71
N SER A 16 -8.70 38.45 -7.77
CA SER A 16 -7.40 38.13 -7.17
C SER A 16 -7.45 36.99 -6.13
N LEU A 17 -8.61 36.67 -5.55
CA LEU A 17 -8.74 35.56 -4.61
C LEU A 17 -8.76 34.17 -5.28
N LEU A 18 -9.18 34.09 -6.56
CA LEU A 18 -9.34 32.82 -7.27
C LEU A 18 -8.02 32.24 -7.82
N LEU A 19 -6.96 33.03 -7.90
CA LEU A 19 -5.65 32.58 -8.39
C LEU A 19 -4.74 32.01 -7.29
N ALA A 20 -5.12 32.16 -6.02
CA ALA A 20 -4.31 31.72 -4.88
C ALA A 20 -4.71 30.33 -4.31
N THR A 21 -5.81 29.72 -4.77
CA THR A 21 -6.39 28.52 -4.15
C THR A 21 -6.01 27.19 -4.80
N ASN A 22 -5.21 27.20 -5.88
CA ASN A 22 -4.80 25.95 -6.54
C ASN A 22 -3.93 25.04 -5.63
N GLY A 23 -3.24 25.60 -4.64
CA GLY A 23 -2.47 24.82 -3.66
C GLY A 23 -3.33 24.09 -2.62
N VAL A 24 -4.55 24.56 -2.35
CA VAL A 24 -5.46 23.94 -1.36
C VAL A 24 -6.24 22.78 -1.98
N LEU A 25 -6.57 22.85 -3.27
CA LEU A 25 -7.28 21.78 -3.98
C LEU A 25 -6.38 20.60 -4.36
N ALA A 26 -5.07 20.81 -4.49
CA ALA A 26 -4.09 19.72 -4.68
C ALA A 26 -3.92 18.83 -3.44
N ALA A 27 -4.46 19.23 -2.28
CA ALA A 27 -4.46 18.42 -1.06
C ALA A 27 -5.55 17.33 -1.02
N CYS A 28 -6.39 17.23 -2.06
CA CYS A 28 -7.42 16.20 -2.18
C CYS A 28 -6.94 14.90 -2.83
N ASP A 29 -5.81 14.91 -3.54
CA ASP A 29 -5.08 13.68 -3.91
C ASP A 29 -4.20 13.27 -2.72
N ARG A 30 -4.82 12.85 -1.62
CA ARG A 30 -4.09 12.27 -0.49
C ARG A 30 -3.61 10.88 -0.91
N ALA A 31 -2.44 10.82 -1.55
CA ALA A 31 -1.60 9.64 -1.41
C ALA A 31 -1.51 9.29 0.09
N PRO A 32 -1.58 8.00 0.47
CA PRO A 32 -1.53 7.62 1.87
C PRO A 32 -0.29 8.24 2.50
N ALA A 33 -0.48 8.98 3.61
CA ALA A 33 0.60 9.68 4.27
C ALA A 33 1.68 8.66 4.63
N ARG A 34 2.87 8.80 4.03
CA ARG A 34 4.02 7.94 4.35
C ARG A 34 4.34 8.09 5.83
N ALA A 35 4.57 6.98 6.50
CA ALA A 35 4.97 7.02 7.90
C ALA A 35 6.36 7.67 7.97
N THR A 36 6.46 8.85 8.58
CA THR A 36 7.72 9.60 8.72
C THR A 36 8.61 9.03 9.81
N ASN A 37 8.05 8.22 10.70
CA ASN A 37 8.74 7.53 11.79
C ASN A 37 8.61 6.02 11.57
N GLY A 38 9.72 5.29 11.54
CA GLY A 38 9.76 3.83 11.38
C GLY A 38 11.10 3.33 10.84
N VAL A 39 11.17 2.03 10.59
CA VAL A 39 12.37 1.37 10.03
C VAL A 39 12.58 1.72 8.56
N LEU A 40 11.48 1.88 7.80
CA LEU A 40 11.49 2.14 6.37
C LEU A 40 11.38 3.64 6.08
N ASP A 41 12.22 4.14 5.18
CA ASP A 41 12.10 5.49 4.63
C ASP A 41 11.01 5.60 3.54
N ALA A 42 10.83 6.79 2.97
CA ALA A 42 9.75 7.04 2.01
C ALA A 42 9.94 6.26 0.69
N ASP A 43 11.17 6.19 0.19
CA ASP A 43 11.50 5.48 -1.05
C ASP A 43 11.34 3.95 -0.85
N GLU A 44 11.75 3.44 0.32
CA GLU A 44 11.55 2.04 0.71
C GLU A 44 10.05 1.71 0.84
N GLN A 45 9.23 2.62 1.35
CA GLN A 45 7.77 2.47 1.40
C GLN A 45 7.11 2.49 0.01
N ASP A 46 7.58 3.35 -0.91
CA ASP A 46 7.10 3.38 -2.30
C ASP A 46 7.39 2.06 -3.01
N LEU A 47 8.61 1.55 -2.87
CA LEU A 47 9.01 0.25 -3.42
C LEU A 47 8.21 -0.89 -2.80
N ALA A 48 8.04 -0.87 -1.47
CA ALA A 48 7.23 -1.85 -0.76
C ALA A 48 5.78 -1.88 -1.25
N GLU A 49 5.19 -0.72 -1.56
CA GLU A 49 3.83 -0.62 -2.09
C GLU A 49 3.71 -1.26 -3.48
N GLU A 50 4.66 -1.01 -4.37
CA GLU A 50 4.68 -1.60 -5.72
C GLU A 50 4.88 -3.12 -5.69
N MET A 51 5.76 -3.59 -4.80
CA MET A 51 5.95 -5.01 -4.57
C MET A 51 4.69 -5.65 -3.98
N ALA A 52 4.05 -4.99 -3.01
CA ALA A 52 2.82 -5.48 -2.41
C ALA A 52 1.65 -5.51 -3.41
N ASP A 53 1.53 -4.53 -4.29
CA ASP A 53 0.51 -4.51 -5.35
C ASP A 53 0.74 -5.62 -6.39
N THR A 54 2.00 -5.96 -6.64
CA THR A 54 2.32 -7.13 -7.48
C THR A 54 1.90 -8.43 -6.81
N LEU A 55 2.04 -8.54 -5.48
CA LEU A 55 1.61 -9.71 -4.70
C LEU A 55 0.08 -9.80 -4.59
N LEU A 56 -0.58 -8.67 -4.41
CA LEU A 56 -2.02 -8.54 -4.16
C LEU A 56 -2.60 -7.50 -5.14
N PRO A 57 -2.73 -7.86 -6.43
CA PRO A 57 -3.17 -6.95 -7.46
C PRO A 57 -4.66 -6.66 -7.37
N THR A 58 -5.08 -5.56 -7.97
CA THR A 58 -6.52 -5.28 -8.14
C THR A 58 -7.18 -6.37 -8.97
N THR A 59 -8.30 -6.88 -8.46
CA THR A 59 -9.15 -7.87 -9.12
C THR A 59 -10.54 -7.28 -9.36
N PRO A 60 -11.40 -7.90 -10.18
CA PRO A 60 -12.78 -7.44 -10.34
C PRO A 60 -13.56 -7.38 -9.02
N SER A 61 -13.23 -8.24 -8.05
CA SER A 61 -13.96 -8.36 -6.79
C SER A 61 -13.38 -7.49 -5.67
N SER A 62 -12.11 -7.09 -5.76
CA SER A 62 -11.43 -6.35 -4.68
C SER A 62 -10.30 -5.45 -5.19
N PRO A 63 -10.18 -4.23 -4.66
CA PRO A 63 -9.02 -3.36 -4.89
C PRO A 63 -7.71 -3.98 -4.35
N GLY A 64 -6.60 -3.73 -5.04
CA GLY A 64 -5.28 -4.27 -4.69
C GLY A 64 -4.62 -3.60 -3.48
N ALA A 65 -3.42 -4.07 -3.12
CA ALA A 65 -2.67 -3.59 -1.96
C ALA A 65 -2.31 -2.10 -2.05
N LYS A 66 -1.98 -1.59 -3.25
CA LYS A 66 -1.71 -0.15 -3.43
C LYS A 66 -2.97 0.69 -3.23
N ALA A 67 -4.11 0.23 -3.74
CA ALA A 67 -5.40 0.90 -3.50
C ALA A 67 -5.82 0.86 -2.03
N ALA A 68 -5.40 -0.16 -1.29
CA ALA A 68 -5.60 -0.26 0.16
C ALA A 68 -4.61 0.59 0.98
N GLY A 69 -3.59 1.20 0.35
CA GLY A 69 -2.63 2.11 1.00
C GLY A 69 -1.85 1.46 2.15
N ILE A 70 -1.40 0.21 1.98
CA ILE A 70 -0.91 -0.59 3.10
C ILE A 70 0.54 -0.26 3.53
N ALA A 71 1.33 0.39 2.68
CA ALA A 71 2.76 0.56 2.91
C ALA A 71 3.14 1.36 4.19
N PRO A 72 2.44 2.45 4.57
CA PRO A 72 2.67 3.11 5.86
C PRO A 72 2.41 2.16 7.04
N PHE A 73 1.36 1.34 6.95
CA PHE A 73 1.04 0.36 7.99
C PHE A 73 2.05 -0.79 8.02
N MET A 74 2.59 -1.21 6.87
CA MET A 74 3.70 -2.16 6.83
C MET A 74 4.93 -1.64 7.61
N ASN A 75 5.24 -0.34 7.49
CA ASN A 75 6.33 0.27 8.24
C ASN A 75 6.07 0.26 9.75
N VAL A 76 4.87 0.63 10.17
CA VAL A 76 4.45 0.58 11.59
C VAL A 76 4.54 -0.86 12.12
N LEU A 77 3.96 -1.82 11.40
CA LEU A 77 3.95 -3.23 11.78
C LEU A 77 5.38 -3.79 11.91
N LEU A 78 6.27 -3.48 10.96
CA LEU A 78 7.66 -3.89 11.03
C LEU A 78 8.40 -3.25 12.21
N THR A 79 8.15 -1.96 12.48
CA THR A 79 8.80 -1.21 13.55
C THR A 79 8.37 -1.70 14.93
N ASP A 80 7.09 -1.97 15.13
CA ASP A 80 6.52 -2.22 16.45
C ASP A 80 6.46 -3.71 16.81
N CYS A 81 6.39 -4.62 15.82
CA CYS A 81 6.13 -6.04 16.07
C CYS A 81 7.28 -6.99 15.71
N TYR A 82 8.36 -6.51 15.08
CA TYR A 82 9.48 -7.37 14.67
C TYR A 82 10.77 -7.00 15.43
N PRO A 83 11.64 -7.97 15.78
CA PRO A 83 12.93 -7.69 16.43
C PRO A 83 13.87 -6.86 15.54
N PRO A 84 14.79 -6.07 16.13
CA PRO A 84 15.71 -5.19 15.37
C PRO A 84 16.56 -5.92 14.31
N GLU A 85 16.89 -7.19 14.51
CA GLU A 85 17.61 -7.98 13.51
C GLU A 85 16.77 -8.24 12.25
N GLN A 86 15.49 -8.54 12.42
CA GLN A 86 14.55 -8.76 11.31
C GLN A 86 14.20 -7.44 10.62
N GLN A 87 14.07 -6.35 11.39
CA GLN A 87 13.92 -5.00 10.84
C GLN A 87 15.08 -4.65 9.89
N ARG A 88 16.33 -4.83 10.34
CA ARG A 88 17.53 -4.61 9.53
C ARG A 88 17.56 -5.52 8.31
N LEU A 89 17.28 -6.81 8.49
CA LEU A 89 17.25 -7.78 7.41
C LEU A 89 16.27 -7.39 6.29
N VAL A 90 15.05 -6.95 6.64
CA VAL A 90 14.05 -6.48 5.67
C VAL A 90 14.50 -5.21 4.98
N ARG A 91 14.99 -4.23 5.74
CA ARG A 91 15.47 -2.96 5.18
C ARG A 91 16.64 -3.15 4.23
N ASP A 92 17.65 -3.93 4.62
CA ASP A 92 18.82 -4.23 3.79
C ASP A 92 18.43 -5.02 2.54
N GLY A 93 17.47 -5.95 2.68
CA GLY A 93 16.90 -6.69 1.56
C GLY A 93 16.17 -5.80 0.56
N LEU A 94 15.34 -4.86 1.05
CA LEU A 94 14.64 -3.87 0.23
C LEU A 94 15.62 -2.92 -0.46
N ARG A 95 16.66 -2.44 0.24
CA ARG A 95 17.71 -1.60 -0.34
C ARG A 95 18.43 -2.32 -1.46
N LYS A 96 18.92 -3.55 -1.19
CA LYS A 96 19.60 -4.36 -2.20
C LYS A 96 18.71 -4.65 -3.40
N PHE A 97 17.44 -4.98 -3.17
CA PHE A 97 16.48 -5.15 -4.26
C PHE A 97 16.28 -3.86 -5.06
N GLY A 98 16.18 -2.72 -4.37
CA GLY A 98 16.09 -1.40 -4.97
C GLY A 98 17.34 -1.00 -5.76
N ASP A 99 18.52 -1.44 -5.36
CA ASP A 99 19.77 -1.21 -6.10
C ASP A 99 19.90 -2.12 -7.33
N ASP A 100 19.59 -3.41 -7.17
CA ASP A 100 19.74 -4.42 -8.23
C ASP A 100 18.65 -4.33 -9.31
N VAL A 101 17.40 -4.11 -8.89
CA VAL A 101 16.21 -4.12 -9.77
C VAL A 101 15.69 -2.71 -10.02
N GLY A 102 16.06 -1.75 -9.16
CA GLY A 102 15.87 -0.34 -9.45
C GLY A 102 14.45 0.19 -9.30
N ARG A 103 14.35 1.51 -9.25
CA ARG A 103 13.12 2.33 -9.42
C ARG A 103 12.31 1.98 -10.68
N ASP A 104 12.87 1.17 -11.56
CA ASP A 104 12.23 0.63 -12.76
C ASP A 104 11.33 -0.57 -12.48
N PHE A 105 11.39 -1.18 -11.28
CA PHE A 105 10.49 -2.28 -10.93
C PHE A 105 9.03 -1.93 -11.24
N ALA A 106 8.57 -0.75 -10.82
CA ALA A 106 7.22 -0.25 -11.09
C ALA A 106 6.92 -0.02 -12.59
N ARG A 107 7.95 0.25 -13.40
CA ARG A 107 7.83 0.50 -14.85
C ARG A 107 7.81 -0.79 -15.67
N LYS A 108 8.24 -1.91 -15.10
CA LYS A 108 8.26 -3.20 -15.78
C LYS A 108 6.84 -3.72 -16.06
N PRO A 109 6.63 -4.46 -17.16
CA PRO A 109 5.39 -5.17 -17.40
C PRO A 109 5.03 -6.06 -16.21
N ARG A 110 3.74 -6.18 -15.92
CA ARG A 110 3.24 -6.96 -14.77
C ARG A 110 3.78 -8.39 -14.75
N VAL A 111 3.83 -9.05 -15.89
CA VAL A 111 4.36 -10.43 -16.02
C VAL A 111 5.83 -10.52 -15.57
N GLU A 112 6.64 -9.50 -15.87
CA GLU A 112 8.04 -9.45 -15.45
C GLU A 112 8.16 -9.19 -13.95
N ARG A 113 7.36 -8.27 -13.39
CA ARG A 113 7.30 -8.04 -11.93
C ARG A 113 6.93 -9.32 -11.18
N GLU A 114 5.94 -10.06 -11.66
CA GLU A 114 5.51 -11.32 -11.07
C GLU A 114 6.62 -12.38 -11.16
N ALA A 115 7.33 -12.48 -12.29
CA ALA A 115 8.44 -13.41 -12.45
C ALA A 115 9.58 -13.13 -11.45
N ILE A 116 9.95 -11.85 -11.27
CA ILE A 116 10.96 -11.41 -10.30
C ILE A 116 10.55 -11.81 -8.88
N LEU A 117 9.32 -11.51 -8.45
CA LEU A 117 8.86 -11.85 -7.10
C LEU A 117 8.68 -13.36 -6.89
N ARG A 118 8.37 -14.13 -7.94
CA ARG A 118 8.32 -15.60 -7.88
C ARG A 118 9.70 -16.20 -7.66
N ASP A 119 10.72 -15.73 -8.41
CA ASP A 119 12.11 -16.14 -8.21
C ASP A 119 12.58 -15.82 -6.79
N LEU A 120 12.31 -14.59 -6.32
CA LEU A 120 12.62 -14.16 -4.96
C LEU A 120 11.91 -15.02 -3.90
N SER A 121 10.64 -15.39 -4.14
CA SER A 121 9.91 -16.33 -3.28
C SER A 121 10.54 -17.73 -3.25
N SER A 122 11.08 -18.20 -4.39
CA SER A 122 11.75 -19.50 -4.48
C SER A 122 13.06 -19.48 -3.67
N LYS A 123 13.87 -18.44 -3.84
CA LYS A 123 15.10 -18.21 -3.06
C LYS A 123 14.82 -18.13 -1.57
N ALA A 124 13.76 -17.41 -1.18
CA ALA A 124 13.34 -17.32 0.22
C ALA A 124 12.95 -18.68 0.82
N LYS A 125 12.30 -19.56 0.03
CA LYS A 125 11.96 -20.91 0.46
C LYS A 125 13.20 -21.81 0.58
N ALA A 126 14.16 -21.67 -0.31
CA ALA A 126 15.41 -22.45 -0.30
C ALA A 126 16.34 -22.08 0.86
N ALA A 127 16.27 -20.85 1.37
CA ALA A 127 17.07 -20.37 2.50
C ALA A 127 16.61 -20.94 3.87
N SER A 128 15.49 -21.65 3.92
CA SER A 128 14.96 -22.27 5.15
C SER A 128 15.98 -23.26 5.76
N PRO A 129 16.24 -23.23 7.08
CA PRO A 129 15.45 -22.60 8.14
C PRO A 129 15.82 -21.14 8.47
N ALA A 130 16.80 -20.54 7.79
CA ALA A 130 17.16 -19.15 8.05
C ALA A 130 16.07 -18.19 7.52
N PRO A 131 15.75 -17.11 8.26
CA PRO A 131 14.78 -16.13 7.79
C PRO A 131 15.35 -15.37 6.59
N HIS A 132 14.66 -15.44 5.46
CA HIS A 132 14.94 -14.62 4.29
C HIS A 132 14.10 -13.34 4.34
N TRP A 133 14.68 -12.18 4.05
CA TRP A 133 14.01 -10.88 4.13
C TRP A 133 12.66 -10.84 3.41
N PHE A 134 12.59 -11.43 2.20
CA PHE A 134 11.37 -11.46 1.39
C PHE A 134 10.25 -12.30 2.00
N ALA A 135 10.57 -13.33 2.79
CA ALA A 135 9.56 -14.12 3.48
C ALA A 135 8.84 -13.27 4.53
N ILE A 136 9.61 -12.49 5.31
CA ILE A 136 9.09 -11.53 6.30
C ILE A 136 8.32 -10.42 5.59
N PHE A 137 8.88 -9.82 4.54
CA PHE A 137 8.21 -8.80 3.74
C PHE A 137 6.84 -9.26 3.23
N ARG A 138 6.79 -10.47 2.65
CA ARG A 138 5.54 -11.04 2.12
C ARG A 138 4.51 -11.27 3.23
N GLU A 139 4.95 -11.74 4.39
CA GLU A 139 4.08 -11.90 5.56
C GLU A 139 3.51 -10.55 6.02
N VAL A 140 4.36 -9.53 6.17
CA VAL A 140 3.98 -8.17 6.55
C VAL A 140 3.00 -7.56 5.54
N ALA A 141 3.22 -7.74 4.24
CA ALA A 141 2.33 -7.27 3.18
C ALA A 141 0.95 -7.96 3.25
N LEU A 142 0.91 -9.28 3.39
CA LEU A 142 -0.34 -10.04 3.52
C LEU A 142 -1.11 -9.62 4.76
N ARG A 143 -0.44 -9.53 5.91
CA ARG A 143 -1.05 -9.12 7.17
C ARG A 143 -1.63 -7.72 7.04
N SER A 144 -0.85 -6.77 6.52
CA SER A 144 -1.27 -5.38 6.35
C SER A 144 -2.49 -5.24 5.43
N TYR A 145 -2.55 -6.02 4.35
CA TYR A 145 -3.71 -6.00 3.46
C TYR A 145 -4.95 -6.62 4.09
N PHE A 146 -4.85 -7.81 4.69
CA PHE A 146 -6.01 -8.48 5.26
C PHE A 146 -6.51 -7.87 6.57
N THR A 147 -5.74 -6.99 7.21
CA THR A 147 -6.22 -6.13 8.31
C THR A 147 -6.78 -4.79 7.84
N SER A 148 -6.64 -4.44 6.56
CA SER A 148 -7.23 -3.22 6.00
C SER A 148 -8.74 -3.38 5.78
N GLU A 149 -9.48 -2.26 5.74
CA GLU A 149 -10.91 -2.26 5.40
C GLU A 149 -11.16 -2.94 4.04
N VAL A 150 -10.31 -2.67 3.05
CA VAL A 150 -10.39 -3.25 1.71
C VAL A 150 -10.24 -4.77 1.76
N GLY A 151 -9.20 -5.27 2.42
CA GLY A 151 -8.96 -6.70 2.57
C GLY A 151 -10.10 -7.40 3.32
N MET A 152 -10.56 -6.82 4.41
CA MET A 152 -11.56 -7.44 5.28
C MET A 152 -12.97 -7.42 4.67
N THR A 153 -13.37 -6.33 4.02
CA THR A 153 -14.76 -6.13 3.56
C THR A 153 -14.99 -6.41 2.08
N LYS A 154 -13.93 -6.35 1.24
CA LYS A 154 -14.02 -6.56 -0.21
C LYS A 154 -13.33 -7.83 -0.66
N ALA A 155 -12.11 -8.10 -0.18
CA ALA A 155 -11.37 -9.31 -0.56
C ALA A 155 -11.85 -10.55 0.21
N LEU A 156 -12.31 -10.37 1.45
CA LEU A 156 -12.87 -11.40 2.30
C LEU A 156 -14.37 -11.19 2.52
N ARG A 157 -15.03 -12.26 2.94
CA ARG A 157 -16.41 -12.23 3.39
C ARG A 157 -16.44 -11.85 4.87
N TYR A 158 -16.57 -10.56 5.12
CA TYR A 158 -16.69 -10.03 6.47
C TYR A 158 -17.95 -10.53 7.19
N SER A 159 -17.79 -11.00 8.43
CA SER A 159 -18.88 -11.28 9.35
C SER A 159 -18.66 -10.52 10.65
N LEU A 160 -19.42 -9.44 10.86
CA LEU A 160 -19.29 -8.59 12.05
C LEU A 160 -19.47 -9.37 13.36
N VAL A 161 -20.39 -10.33 13.37
CA VAL A 161 -20.69 -11.17 14.52
C VAL A 161 -20.69 -12.63 14.07
N PRO A 162 -19.56 -13.34 14.16
CA PRO A 162 -19.53 -14.78 13.92
C PRO A 162 -20.37 -15.43 15.04
N GLY A 163 -21.55 -15.91 14.68
CA GLY A 163 -22.45 -16.59 15.60
C GLY A 163 -21.91 -17.98 15.98
N LYS A 164 -22.80 -18.99 15.98
CA LYS A 164 -22.37 -20.37 16.23
C LYS A 164 -21.34 -20.85 15.19
N TRP A 165 -20.39 -21.65 15.63
CA TRP A 165 -19.48 -22.36 14.75
C TRP A 165 -20.25 -23.39 13.89
N VAL A 166 -20.03 -23.36 12.57
CA VAL A 166 -20.62 -24.31 11.61
C VAL A 166 -19.50 -24.95 10.82
N GLY A 167 -19.08 -26.16 11.22
CA GLY A 167 -17.92 -26.85 10.63
C GLY A 167 -18.07 -27.21 9.14
N CYS A 168 -19.29 -27.43 8.67
CA CYS A 168 -19.58 -27.70 7.26
C CYS A 168 -20.59 -26.68 6.72
N THR A 169 -20.11 -25.70 5.97
CA THR A 169 -20.94 -24.71 5.28
C THR A 169 -20.79 -24.91 3.77
N PRO A 170 -21.89 -24.99 2.98
CA PRO A 170 -21.80 -25.10 1.54
C PRO A 170 -21.02 -23.92 0.94
N LEU A 171 -19.99 -24.22 0.14
CA LEU A 171 -19.23 -23.19 -0.57
C LEU A 171 -19.80 -22.99 -1.97
N LYS A 172 -20.26 -21.77 -2.28
CA LYS A 172 -20.64 -21.38 -3.65
C LYS A 172 -19.38 -21.22 -4.50
N ALA A 173 -19.44 -21.60 -5.76
CA ALA A 173 -18.34 -21.37 -6.70
C ALA A 173 -18.00 -19.87 -6.78
N GLY A 174 -16.71 -19.55 -6.67
CA GLY A 174 -16.21 -18.17 -6.73
C GLY A 174 -16.46 -17.32 -5.47
N GLN A 175 -16.96 -17.90 -4.38
CA GLN A 175 -17.15 -17.13 -3.15
C GLN A 175 -15.80 -16.81 -2.46
N PRO A 176 -15.62 -15.61 -1.91
CA PRO A 176 -14.45 -15.27 -1.11
C PRO A 176 -14.32 -16.12 0.16
N ALA A 177 -13.10 -16.24 0.66
CA ALA A 177 -12.85 -16.81 1.99
C ALA A 177 -13.47 -15.92 3.09
N TRP A 178 -13.75 -16.52 4.25
CA TRP A 178 -14.21 -15.77 5.43
C TRP A 178 -13.03 -15.04 6.08
N GLY A 179 -13.29 -13.82 6.53
CA GLY A 179 -12.37 -12.98 7.30
C GLY A 179 -12.87 -12.73 8.71
#